data_AF-A0A3P7GC19-F1
#
_entry.id   AF-A0A3P7GC19-F1
#
_cell.length_a   1.000
_cell.length_b   1.000
_cell.length_c   1.000
_cell.angle_alpha   90.00
_cell.angle_beta   90.00
_cell.angle_gamma   90.00
#
_symmetry.space_group_name_H-M   'P 1'
#
loop_
_entity.id
_entity.type
_entity.pdbx_description
1 polymer ?
#
loop_
_entity_poly.entity_id
_entity_poly.type
_entity_poly.pdbx_seq_one_letter_code
_entity_poly.pdbx_strand_id
1 'polypeptide(L)'
;AAVPAPSGGYPQRTVGASQPDEDLIAGVTAAFDSAHGLTTVAAADRLATASTSTFTEQQYRNMNRFDAWKKFAAELTRIIQCIIEFAKMVEGFMQLSQEEQIALLKGCVFELAAIVVTRHYNPETTSLILSREVFPASIFRPSEQAELNFFLGMHSCIHELAQLRLTNAEMGLLSAWILLDRSSLGQFVIEQFRNCLQQQIATRIADSGPLMQKLCEIIQRLRGHAQEHIRLLGQLFTTYPQATEKGALPDLYKELFSPPSS
;
A
#
# COMPACT_ATOMS: atom_id res chain seq x y z
N ALA A 1 -36.93 56.53 -25.70
CA ALA A 1 -35.94 55.62 -26.28
C ALA A 1 -35.32 54.82 -25.15
N ALA A 2 -35.84 53.64 -24.85
CA ALA A 2 -35.36 52.77 -23.78
C ALA A 2 -34.50 51.66 -24.41
N VAL A 3 -33.22 51.64 -24.06
CA VAL A 3 -32.23 50.66 -24.55
C VAL A 3 -32.51 49.32 -23.86
N PRO A 4 -32.63 48.19 -24.58
CA PRO A 4 -32.91 46.90 -23.97
C PRO A 4 -31.68 46.36 -23.24
N ALA A 5 -31.88 45.88 -22.02
CA ALA A 5 -30.84 45.23 -21.22
C ALA A 5 -30.44 43.88 -21.86
N PRO A 6 -29.14 43.57 -21.98
CA PRO A 6 -28.68 42.30 -22.53
C PRO A 6 -28.87 41.19 -21.50
N SER A 7 -29.67 40.19 -21.86
CA SER A 7 -29.84 38.93 -21.16
C SER A 7 -28.53 38.15 -21.14
N GLY A 8 -27.64 38.48 -20.20
CA GLY A 8 -26.42 37.74 -19.92
C GLY A 8 -26.73 36.43 -19.21
N GLY A 9 -27.18 35.43 -19.97
CA GLY A 9 -27.20 34.04 -19.51
C GLY A 9 -25.76 33.56 -19.36
N TYR A 10 -25.26 33.44 -18.13
CA TYR A 10 -23.99 32.77 -17.87
C TYR A 10 -24.13 31.31 -18.30
N PRO A 11 -23.29 30.81 -19.21
CA PRO A 11 -23.29 29.40 -19.53
C PRO A 11 -22.87 28.64 -18.27
N GLN A 12 -23.81 27.94 -17.66
CA GLN A 12 -23.52 26.88 -16.71
C GLN A 12 -22.62 25.90 -17.44
N ARG A 13 -21.33 25.95 -17.13
CA ARG A 13 -20.37 24.93 -17.51
C ARG A 13 -20.83 23.66 -16.81
N THR A 14 -21.67 22.88 -17.48
CA THR A 14 -21.95 21.51 -17.11
C THR A 14 -20.59 20.87 -16.92
N VAL A 15 -20.29 20.45 -15.69
CA VAL A 15 -19.14 19.62 -15.37
C VAL A 15 -19.37 18.33 -16.14
N GLY A 16 -19.00 18.33 -17.42
CA GLY A 16 -19.00 17.14 -18.25
C GLY A 16 -18.11 16.16 -17.52
N ALA A 17 -18.66 14.99 -17.21
CA ALA A 17 -17.87 13.87 -16.70
C ALA A 17 -16.60 13.81 -17.54
N SER A 18 -15.46 14.13 -16.93
CA SER A 18 -14.16 14.03 -17.60
C SER A 18 -14.10 12.63 -18.17
N GLN A 19 -13.99 12.52 -19.50
CA GLN A 19 -13.87 11.23 -20.14
C GLN A 19 -12.73 10.46 -19.44
N PRO A 20 -12.90 9.15 -19.20
CA PRO A 20 -11.87 8.33 -18.61
C PRO A 20 -10.56 8.56 -19.35
N ASP A 21 -9.50 8.84 -18.60
CA ASP A 21 -8.17 8.87 -19.17
C ASP A 21 -7.70 7.42 -19.31
N GLU A 22 -8.13 6.79 -20.41
CA GLU A 22 -7.80 5.40 -20.75
C GLU A 22 -6.28 5.19 -20.84
N ASP A 23 -5.54 6.22 -21.29
CA ASP A 23 -4.09 6.18 -21.36
C ASP A 23 -3.48 6.17 -19.95
N LEU A 24 -4.01 6.99 -19.02
CA LEU A 24 -3.61 6.96 -17.61
C LEU A 24 -3.88 5.59 -16.96
N ILE A 25 -5.07 5.03 -17.19
CA ILE A 25 -5.47 3.72 -16.66
C ILE A 25 -4.55 2.62 -17.22
N ALA A 26 -4.30 2.61 -18.52
CA ALA A 26 -3.41 1.66 -19.17
C ALA A 26 -1.97 1.79 -18.66
N GLY A 27 -1.47 3.02 -18.56
CA GLY A 27 -0.11 3.32 -18.10
C GLY A 27 0.12 2.87 -16.66
N VAL A 28 -0.77 3.22 -15.73
CA VAL A 28 -0.62 2.82 -14.32
C VAL A 28 -0.81 1.32 -14.11
N THR A 29 -1.68 0.68 -14.90
CA THR A 29 -1.85 -0.78 -14.87
C THR A 29 -0.59 -1.49 -15.33
N ALA A 30 0.00 -1.04 -16.45
CA ALA A 30 1.25 -1.59 -16.96
C ALA A 30 2.41 -1.38 -15.98
N ALA A 31 2.48 -0.21 -15.33
CA ALA A 31 3.45 0.07 -14.28
C ALA A 31 3.30 -0.91 -13.09
N PHE A 32 2.07 -1.12 -12.63
CA PHE A 32 1.78 -2.02 -11.51
C PHE A 32 2.14 -3.47 -11.86
N ASP A 33 1.76 -3.93 -13.06
CA ASP A 33 2.05 -5.28 -13.55
C ASP A 33 3.55 -5.50 -13.75
N SER A 34 4.27 -4.51 -14.27
CA SER A 34 5.72 -4.60 -14.45
C SER A 34 6.45 -4.69 -13.10
N ALA A 35 6.07 -3.85 -12.14
CA ALA A 35 6.71 -3.81 -10.82
C ALA A 35 6.38 -5.01 -9.93
N HIS A 36 5.16 -5.53 -10.00
CA HIS A 36 4.65 -6.55 -9.07
C HIS A 36 4.34 -7.90 -9.72
N GLY A 37 4.10 -7.97 -11.03
CA GLY A 37 3.53 -9.12 -11.73
C GLY A 37 4.27 -10.44 -11.53
N LEU A 38 5.61 -10.43 -11.61
CA LEU A 38 6.41 -11.65 -11.37
C LEU A 38 6.20 -12.21 -9.96
N THR A 39 6.03 -11.33 -8.97
CA THR A 39 5.86 -11.73 -7.57
C THR A 39 4.42 -12.17 -7.27
N THR A 40 3.42 -11.55 -7.91
CA THR A 40 2.00 -11.85 -7.68
C THR A 40 1.58 -13.15 -8.36
N VAL A 41 2.01 -13.41 -9.59
CA VAL A 41 1.74 -14.67 -10.30
C VAL A 41 2.29 -15.86 -9.52
N ALA A 42 3.56 -15.76 -9.08
CA ALA A 42 4.19 -16.80 -8.27
C ALA A 42 3.51 -17.01 -6.91
N ALA A 43 2.77 -16.02 -6.40
CA ALA A 43 2.00 -16.16 -5.17
C ALA A 43 0.66 -16.86 -5.43
N ALA A 44 -0.06 -16.48 -6.49
CA ALA A 44 -1.36 -17.06 -6.85
C ALA A 44 -1.28 -18.58 -7.04
N ASP A 45 -0.29 -19.06 -7.81
CA ASP A 45 -0.08 -20.51 -8.05
C ASP A 45 0.17 -21.28 -6.75
N ARG A 46 0.81 -20.64 -5.77
CA ARG A 46 1.10 -21.26 -4.46
C ARG A 46 -0.07 -21.18 -3.51
N LEU A 47 -0.86 -20.10 -3.50
CA LEU A 47 -2.04 -19.98 -2.66
C LEU A 47 -3.05 -21.11 -2.93
N ALA A 48 -3.02 -21.71 -4.13
CA ALA A 48 -3.85 -22.86 -4.50
C ALA A 48 -3.39 -24.21 -3.91
N THR A 49 -2.11 -24.35 -3.53
CA THR A 49 -1.51 -25.66 -3.18
C THR A 49 -0.75 -25.68 -1.87
N ALA A 50 -0.47 -24.52 -1.28
CA ALA A 50 0.50 -24.41 -0.22
C ALA A 50 -0.13 -24.55 1.17
N SER A 51 0.52 -25.36 1.99
CA SER A 51 0.25 -25.52 3.42
C SER A 51 1.56 -25.29 4.18
N THR A 52 1.48 -24.65 5.35
CA THR A 52 2.66 -24.50 6.21
C THR A 52 3.04 -25.85 6.79
N SER A 53 4.33 -26.20 6.72
CA SER A 53 4.81 -27.43 7.37
C SER A 53 4.83 -27.25 8.89
N THR A 54 4.62 -28.32 9.65
CA THR A 54 4.70 -28.31 11.12
C THR A 54 6.06 -27.82 11.62
N PHE A 55 7.14 -28.16 10.89
CA PHE A 55 8.49 -27.69 11.17
C PHE A 55 8.59 -26.17 11.03
N THR A 56 8.09 -25.62 9.92
CA THR A 56 8.06 -24.18 9.67
C THR A 56 7.25 -23.48 10.77
N GLU A 57 6.06 -23.97 11.11
CA GLU A 57 5.25 -23.43 12.21
C GLU A 57 6.02 -23.34 13.53
N GLN A 58 6.70 -24.43 13.90
CA GLN A 58 7.47 -24.50 15.13
C GLN A 58 8.67 -23.55 15.12
N GLN A 59 9.32 -23.36 13.98
CA GLN A 59 10.42 -22.41 13.83
C GLN A 59 9.96 -20.98 14.13
N TYR A 60 8.81 -20.54 13.61
CA TYR A 60 8.27 -19.21 13.91
C TYR A 60 7.80 -19.06 15.35
N ARG A 61 7.17 -20.11 15.91
CA ARG A 61 6.76 -20.08 17.32
C ARG A 61 7.95 -19.95 18.28
N ASN A 62 9.10 -20.47 17.89
CA ASN A 62 10.33 -20.39 18.68
C ASN A 62 11.24 -19.22 18.30
N MET A 63 10.86 -18.43 17.29
CA MET A 63 11.67 -17.31 16.81
C MET A 63 11.67 -16.21 17.88
N ASN A 64 12.85 -15.75 18.27
CA ASN A 64 12.93 -14.62 19.20
C ASN A 64 12.44 -13.34 18.50
N ARG A 65 12.06 -12.35 19.32
CA ARG A 65 11.51 -11.07 18.86
C ARG A 65 12.41 -10.38 17.83
N PHE A 66 13.72 -10.33 18.05
CA PHE A 66 14.64 -9.64 17.15
C PHE A 66 14.74 -10.34 15.78
N ASP A 67 14.81 -11.67 15.76
CA ASP A 67 14.79 -12.45 14.52
C ASP A 67 13.48 -12.28 13.75
N ALA A 68 12.34 -12.19 14.44
CA ALA A 68 11.05 -11.91 13.82
C ALA A 68 11.04 -10.54 13.13
N TRP A 69 11.56 -9.50 13.80
CA TRP A 69 11.71 -8.17 13.21
C TRP A 69 12.68 -8.15 12.02
N LYS A 70 13.81 -8.87 12.10
CA LYS A 70 14.73 -9.00 10.95
C LYS A 70 14.04 -9.59 9.75
N LYS A 71 13.25 -10.65 9.95
CA LYS A 71 12.53 -11.30 8.85
C LYS A 71 11.43 -10.40 8.29
N PHE A 72 10.65 -9.75 9.15
CA PHE A 72 9.65 -8.77 8.74
C PHE A 72 10.27 -7.64 7.91
N ALA A 73 11.36 -7.03 8.39
CA ALA A 73 12.05 -5.96 7.70
C ALA A 73 12.63 -6.41 6.35
N ALA A 74 13.19 -7.62 6.27
CA ALA A 74 13.70 -8.18 5.03
C ALA A 74 12.59 -8.39 3.99
N GLU A 75 11.46 -8.99 4.38
CA GLU A 75 10.32 -9.18 3.48
C GLU A 75 9.71 -7.85 3.04
N LEU A 76 9.54 -6.92 3.97
CA LEU A 76 9.01 -5.59 3.66
C LEU A 76 9.94 -4.83 2.72
N THR A 77 11.26 -4.92 2.91
CA THR A 77 12.26 -4.28 2.02
C THR A 77 12.12 -4.77 0.58
N ARG A 78 11.90 -6.07 0.38
CA ARG A 78 11.70 -6.64 -0.97
C ARG A 78 10.47 -6.03 -1.64
N ILE A 79 9.39 -5.84 -0.90
CA ILE A 79 8.14 -5.24 -1.39
C ILE A 79 8.36 -3.74 -1.69
N ILE A 80 9.06 -3.03 -0.81
CA ILE A 80 9.40 -1.61 -0.97
C ILE A 80 10.19 -1.37 -2.25
N GLN A 81 11.14 -2.23 -2.60
CA GLN A 81 11.90 -2.10 -3.83
C GLN A 81 10.99 -2.14 -5.06
N CYS A 82 10.04 -3.07 -5.11
CA CYS A 82 9.02 -3.11 -6.16
C CYS A 82 8.16 -1.84 -6.18
N ILE A 83 7.77 -1.32 -5.01
CA ILE A 83 6.99 -0.08 -4.89
C ILE A 83 7.77 1.13 -5.42
N ILE A 84 9.08 1.19 -5.19
CA ILE A 84 9.93 2.27 -5.72
C ILE A 84 10.00 2.19 -7.25
N GLU A 85 10.14 0.99 -7.82
CA GLU A 85 10.09 0.82 -9.28
C GLU A 85 8.72 1.19 -9.84
N PHE A 86 7.63 0.80 -9.18
CA PHE A 86 6.28 1.26 -9.53
C PHE A 86 6.18 2.78 -9.51
N ALA A 87 6.59 3.44 -8.43
CA ALA A 87 6.50 4.89 -8.26
C ALA A 87 7.22 5.64 -9.39
N LYS A 88 8.41 5.19 -9.81
CA LYS A 88 9.16 5.77 -10.93
C LYS A 88 8.42 5.72 -12.27
N MET A 89 7.50 4.77 -12.44
CA MET A 89 6.70 4.60 -13.65
C MET A 89 5.35 5.35 -13.59
N VAL A 90 4.93 5.84 -12.41
CA VAL A 90 3.71 6.65 -12.28
C VAL A 90 3.94 8.03 -12.89
N GLU A 91 3.05 8.44 -13.80
CA GLU A 91 3.09 9.76 -14.42
C GLU A 91 3.07 10.88 -13.38
N GLY A 92 3.95 11.87 -13.54
CA GLY A 92 4.10 12.99 -12.59
C GLY A 92 5.18 12.77 -11.53
N PHE A 93 5.44 11.52 -11.11
CA PHE A 93 6.33 11.28 -9.96
C PHE A 93 7.79 11.69 -10.23
N MET A 94 8.34 11.33 -11.39
CA MET A 94 9.72 11.63 -11.74
C MET A 94 9.97 13.11 -12.08
N GLN A 95 8.92 13.90 -12.27
CA GLN A 95 9.01 15.36 -12.45
C GLN A 95 9.17 16.11 -11.11
N LEU A 96 8.89 15.46 -9.98
CA LEU A 96 9.08 16.02 -8.64
C LEU A 96 10.56 16.10 -8.28
N SER A 97 10.91 16.99 -7.35
CA SER A 97 12.27 17.04 -6.79
C SER A 97 12.62 15.73 -6.08
N GLN A 98 13.91 15.37 -6.02
CA GLN A 98 14.35 14.15 -5.31
C GLN A 98 13.92 14.17 -3.83
N GLU A 99 14.02 15.33 -3.17
CA GLU A 99 13.59 15.50 -1.79
C GLU A 99 12.10 15.18 -1.63
N GLU A 100 11.27 15.66 -2.55
CA GLU A 100 9.83 15.40 -2.55
C GLU A 100 9.52 13.93 -2.86
N GLN A 101 10.19 13.31 -3.84
CA GLN A 101 10.03 11.88 -4.14
C GLN A 101 10.31 11.02 -2.91
N ILE A 102 11.40 11.31 -2.19
CA ILE A 102 11.76 10.61 -0.95
C ILE A 102 10.73 10.87 0.15
N ALA A 103 10.29 12.12 0.32
CA ALA A 103 9.30 12.48 1.32
C ALA A 103 7.95 11.79 1.09
N LEU A 104 7.49 11.71 -0.16
CA LEU A 104 6.27 10.99 -0.53
C LEU A 104 6.39 9.50 -0.23
N LEU A 105 7.48 8.85 -0.65
CA LEU A 105 7.72 7.43 -0.36
C LEU A 105 7.78 7.18 1.15
N LYS A 106 8.56 7.95 1.92
CA LYS A 106 8.59 7.84 3.39
C LYS A 106 7.21 8.02 4.03
N GLY A 107 6.37 8.86 3.43
CA GLY A 107 5.04 9.18 3.93
C GLY A 107 3.95 8.15 3.64
N CYS A 108 4.13 7.25 2.67
CA CYS A 108 3.05 6.35 2.24
C CYS A 108 3.46 4.89 1.90
N VAL A 109 4.75 4.57 1.91
CA VAL A 109 5.23 3.26 1.44
C VAL A 109 4.69 2.09 2.27
N PHE A 110 4.34 2.32 3.55
CA PHE A 110 3.74 1.28 4.40
C PHE A 110 2.34 0.90 3.90
N GLU A 111 1.52 1.89 3.57
CA GLU A 111 0.17 1.71 3.01
C GLU A 111 0.23 1.04 1.64
N LEU A 112 1.19 1.45 0.79
CA LEU A 112 1.43 0.81 -0.50
C LEU A 112 1.86 -0.65 -0.34
N ALA A 113 2.72 -0.95 0.64
CA ALA A 113 3.10 -2.32 0.95
C ALA A 113 1.90 -3.16 1.40
N ALA A 114 1.01 -2.63 2.24
CA ALA A 114 -0.20 -3.32 2.64
C ALA A 114 -1.09 -3.66 1.43
N ILE A 115 -1.24 -2.75 0.46
CA ILE A 115 -1.99 -3.01 -0.78
C ILE A 115 -1.35 -4.16 -1.57
N VAL A 116 -0.04 -4.11 -1.81
CA VAL A 116 0.68 -5.17 -2.56
C VAL A 116 0.59 -6.52 -1.85
N VAL A 117 0.70 -6.53 -0.52
CA VAL A 117 0.61 -7.74 0.32
C VAL A 117 -0.74 -8.45 0.15
N THR A 118 -1.83 -7.76 -0.21
CA THR A 118 -3.12 -8.42 -0.48
C THR A 118 -3.06 -9.43 -1.62
N ARG A 119 -2.16 -9.24 -2.61
CA ARG A 119 -1.93 -10.21 -3.70
C ARG A 119 -1.23 -11.48 -3.25
N HIS A 120 -0.64 -11.45 -2.06
CA HIS A 120 0.03 -12.58 -1.44
C HIS A 120 -0.82 -13.23 -0.35
N TYR A 121 -2.01 -12.69 -0.07
CA TYR A 121 -2.86 -13.09 1.04
C TYR A 121 -4.09 -13.85 0.55
N ASN A 122 -4.39 -14.99 1.19
CA ASN A 122 -5.63 -15.73 0.98
C ASN A 122 -6.59 -15.44 2.14
N PRO A 123 -7.72 -14.76 1.89
CA PRO A 123 -8.70 -14.45 2.92
C PRO A 123 -9.44 -15.69 3.46
N GLU A 124 -9.56 -16.77 2.70
CA GLU A 124 -10.25 -17.99 3.13
C GLU A 124 -9.44 -18.76 4.18
N THR A 125 -8.12 -18.83 4.00
CA THR A 125 -7.21 -19.52 4.94
C THR A 125 -6.56 -18.58 5.93
N THR A 126 -6.80 -17.27 5.83
CA THR A 126 -6.14 -16.21 6.61
C THR A 126 -4.62 -16.32 6.61
N SER A 127 -4.04 -16.59 5.45
CA SER A 127 -2.60 -16.87 5.31
C SER A 127 -1.93 -16.03 4.24
N LEU A 128 -0.72 -15.59 4.52
CA LEU A 128 0.14 -14.86 3.61
C LEU A 128 1.19 -15.78 2.98
N ILE A 129 1.57 -15.59 1.72
CA ILE A 129 2.68 -16.30 1.09
C ILE A 129 3.80 -15.32 0.74
N LEU A 130 4.91 -15.43 1.46
CA LEU A 130 6.13 -14.64 1.22
C LEU A 130 7.32 -15.58 1.05
N SER A 131 8.23 -15.28 0.13
CA SER A 131 9.49 -16.02 -0.06
C SER A 131 9.34 -17.56 -0.10
N ARG A 132 8.25 -18.07 -0.69
CA ARG A 132 7.89 -19.50 -0.80
C ARG A 132 7.40 -20.16 0.49
N GLU A 133 7.20 -19.40 1.55
CA GLU A 133 6.65 -19.88 2.81
C GLU A 133 5.20 -19.40 2.98
N VAL A 134 4.36 -20.24 3.59
CA VAL A 134 2.99 -19.90 3.97
C VAL A 134 2.97 -19.50 5.43
N PHE A 135 2.35 -18.36 5.72
CA PHE A 135 2.26 -17.72 7.03
C PHE A 135 0.79 -17.58 7.41
N PRO A 136 0.21 -18.56 8.12
CA PRO A 136 -1.11 -18.41 8.71
C PRO A 136 -1.03 -17.28 9.73
N ALA A 137 -2.02 -16.39 9.79
CA ALA A 137 -2.01 -15.28 10.75
C ALA A 137 -1.87 -15.77 12.21
N SER A 138 -2.35 -16.98 12.49
CA SER A 138 -2.26 -17.66 13.80
C SER A 138 -0.83 -17.98 14.26
N ILE A 139 0.15 -17.96 13.34
CA ILE A 139 1.56 -18.21 13.64
C ILE A 139 2.22 -17.06 14.39
N PHE A 140 1.73 -15.84 14.19
CA PHE A 140 2.34 -14.64 14.75
C PHE A 140 1.78 -14.38 16.15
N ARG A 141 2.61 -14.65 17.16
CA ARG A 141 2.27 -14.46 18.58
C ARG A 141 3.39 -13.69 19.30
N PRO A 142 3.47 -12.37 19.12
CA PRO A 142 4.41 -11.56 19.88
C PRO A 142 4.13 -11.66 21.38
N SER A 143 5.19 -11.61 22.18
CA SER A 143 5.07 -11.48 23.63
C SER A 143 4.62 -10.08 24.04
N GLU A 144 4.99 -9.06 23.25
CA GLU A 144 4.65 -7.67 23.52
C GLU A 144 3.22 -7.35 23.05
N GLN A 145 2.39 -6.85 23.96
CA GLN A 145 0.99 -6.54 23.66
C GLN A 145 0.84 -5.49 22.55
N ALA A 146 1.74 -4.51 22.49
CA ALA A 146 1.71 -3.47 21.46
C ALA A 146 1.98 -4.04 20.06
N GLU A 147 2.92 -4.99 19.95
CA GLU A 147 3.22 -5.67 18.67
C GLU A 147 2.07 -6.58 18.25
N LEU A 148 1.44 -7.28 19.21
CA LEU A 148 0.25 -8.08 18.93
C LEU A 148 -0.89 -7.20 18.40
N ASN A 149 -1.17 -6.07 19.05
CA ASN A 149 -2.21 -5.13 18.61
C ASN A 149 -1.92 -4.55 17.22
N PHE A 150 -0.67 -4.15 16.97
CA PHE A 150 -0.23 -3.68 15.66
C PHE A 150 -0.46 -4.74 14.58
N PHE A 151 -0.04 -5.98 14.82
CA PHE A 151 -0.22 -7.06 13.86
C PHE A 151 -1.69 -7.37 13.61
N LEU A 152 -2.52 -7.47 14.65
CA LEU A 152 -3.96 -7.73 14.50
C LEU A 152 -4.64 -6.63 13.69
N GLY A 153 -4.28 -5.36 13.94
CA GLY A 153 -4.78 -4.22 13.17
C GLY A 153 -4.36 -4.26 11.70
N MET A 154 -3.07 -4.48 11.45
CA MET A 154 -2.52 -4.62 10.09
C MET A 154 -3.16 -5.79 9.34
N HIS A 155 -3.30 -6.95 10.00
CA HIS A 155 -3.95 -8.13 9.45
C HIS A 155 -5.41 -7.86 9.10
N SER A 156 -6.16 -7.15 9.96
CA SER A 156 -7.54 -6.74 9.66
C SER A 156 -7.61 -5.89 8.40
N CYS A 157 -6.76 -4.87 8.26
CA CYS A 157 -6.73 -4.03 7.06
C CYS A 157 -6.43 -4.85 5.78
N ILE A 158 -5.43 -5.73 5.83
CA ILE A 158 -5.06 -6.59 4.70
C ILE A 158 -6.20 -7.54 4.34
N HIS A 159 -6.83 -8.15 5.35
CA HIS A 159 -7.95 -9.07 5.15
C HIS A 159 -9.14 -8.37 4.48
N GLU A 160 -9.52 -7.20 5.00
CA GLU A 160 -10.59 -6.39 4.42
C GLU A 160 -10.28 -5.97 2.97
N LEU A 161 -9.05 -5.48 2.69
CA LEU A 161 -8.66 -5.12 1.32
C LEU A 161 -8.68 -6.32 0.37
N ALA A 162 -8.19 -7.49 0.80
CA ALA A 162 -8.19 -8.70 0.00
C ALA A 162 -9.62 -9.15 -0.36
N GLN A 163 -10.58 -8.98 0.56
CA GLN A 163 -11.99 -9.27 0.31
C GLN A 163 -12.63 -8.35 -0.74
N LEU A 164 -12.12 -7.13 -0.93
CA LEU A 164 -12.61 -6.22 -1.99
C LEU A 164 -12.25 -6.70 -3.41
N ARG A 165 -11.34 -7.68 -3.52
CA ARG A 165 -10.91 -8.30 -4.79
C ARG A 165 -10.58 -7.27 -5.85
N LEU A 166 -9.75 -6.27 -5.49
CA LEU A 166 -9.36 -5.22 -6.41
C LEU A 166 -8.64 -5.80 -7.63
N THR A 167 -8.89 -5.24 -8.81
CA THR A 167 -8.14 -5.58 -10.04
C THR A 167 -6.73 -4.96 -10.01
N ASN A 168 -5.83 -5.35 -10.91
CA ASN A 168 -4.49 -4.73 -10.97
C ASN A 168 -4.59 -3.25 -11.33
N ALA A 169 -5.52 -2.89 -12.22
CA ALA A 169 -5.82 -1.49 -12.53
C ALA A 169 -6.28 -0.71 -11.29
N GLU A 170 -7.24 -1.25 -10.53
CA GLU A 170 -7.73 -0.61 -9.30
C GLU A 170 -6.64 -0.48 -8.22
N MET A 171 -5.78 -1.49 -8.05
CA MET A 171 -4.65 -1.41 -7.13
C MET A 171 -3.60 -0.40 -7.58
N GLY A 172 -3.28 -0.35 -8.87
CA GLY A 172 -2.36 0.62 -9.45
C GLY A 172 -2.86 2.04 -9.26
N LEU A 173 -4.14 2.30 -9.58
CA LEU A 173 -4.78 3.61 -9.40
C LEU A 173 -4.85 4.02 -7.93
N LEU A 174 -5.23 3.10 -7.03
CA LEU A 174 -5.24 3.34 -5.58
C LEU A 174 -3.83 3.67 -5.06
N SER A 175 -2.82 2.94 -5.51
CA SER A 175 -1.43 3.13 -5.11
C SER A 175 -0.87 4.46 -5.62
N ALA A 176 -1.13 4.81 -6.88
CA ALA A 176 -0.72 6.08 -7.46
C ALA A 176 -1.43 7.26 -6.79
N TRP A 177 -2.72 7.13 -6.48
CA TRP A 177 -3.45 8.14 -5.72
C TRP A 177 -2.82 8.37 -4.35
N ILE A 178 -2.58 7.30 -3.57
CA ILE A 178 -1.95 7.40 -2.25
C ILE A 178 -0.55 8.02 -2.34
N LEU A 179 0.25 7.63 -3.34
CA LEU A 179 1.60 8.13 -3.57
C LEU A 179 1.62 9.64 -3.82
N LEU A 180 0.68 10.13 -4.63
CA LEU A 180 0.65 11.52 -5.07
C LEU A 180 -0.25 12.43 -4.23
N ASP A 181 -1.02 11.90 -3.28
CA ASP A 181 -2.00 12.61 -2.43
C ASP A 181 -1.41 13.87 -1.77
N ARG A 182 -0.11 13.85 -1.45
CA ARG A 182 0.61 14.96 -0.79
C ARG A 182 1.63 15.66 -1.69
N SER A 183 1.58 15.42 -3.00
CA SER A 183 2.52 15.98 -3.96
C SER A 183 2.19 17.41 -4.39
N SER A 184 3.18 18.09 -4.97
CA SER A 184 3.08 19.43 -5.53
C SER A 184 2.55 19.48 -6.96
N LEU A 185 2.24 18.34 -7.59
CA LEU A 185 1.72 18.24 -8.97
C LEU A 185 0.37 18.95 -9.19
N GLY A 186 -0.32 19.29 -8.09
CA GLY A 186 -1.60 19.99 -8.09
C GLY A 186 -2.80 19.04 -7.99
N GLN A 187 -3.87 19.56 -7.37
CA GLN A 187 -5.06 18.77 -7.05
C GLN A 187 -5.70 18.11 -8.27
N PHE A 188 -5.60 18.72 -9.45
CA PHE A 188 -6.18 18.17 -10.67
C PHE A 188 -5.60 16.79 -11.03
N VAL A 189 -4.28 16.61 -10.95
CA VAL A 189 -3.61 15.33 -11.25
C VAL A 189 -4.02 14.26 -10.24
N ILE A 190 -4.03 14.61 -8.95
CA ILE A 190 -4.42 13.70 -7.86
C ILE A 190 -5.87 13.24 -8.04
N GLU A 191 -6.75 14.17 -8.39
CA GLU A 191 -8.17 13.91 -8.62
C GLU A 191 -8.41 13.04 -9.86
N GLN A 192 -7.56 13.10 -10.89
CA GLN A 192 -7.64 12.18 -12.03
C GLN A 192 -7.45 10.73 -11.60
N PHE A 193 -6.43 10.41 -10.79
CA PHE A 193 -6.24 9.04 -10.30
C PHE A 193 -7.43 8.56 -9.48
N ARG A 194 -7.99 9.40 -8.61
CA ARG A 194 -9.19 9.08 -7.83
C ARG A 194 -10.42 8.83 -8.73
N ASN A 195 -10.62 9.67 -9.74
CA ASN A 195 -11.74 9.56 -10.67
C ASN A 195 -11.61 8.29 -11.55
N CYS A 196 -10.41 8.02 -12.08
CA CYS A 196 -10.14 6.79 -12.83
C CYS A 196 -10.35 5.55 -11.96
N LEU A 197 -9.93 5.56 -10.69
CA LEU A 197 -10.21 4.47 -9.75
C LEU A 197 -11.72 4.25 -9.58
N GLN A 198 -12.46 5.32 -9.30
CA GLN A 198 -13.91 5.25 -9.11
C GLN A 198 -14.62 4.72 -10.37
N GLN A 199 -14.16 5.11 -11.55
CA GLN A 199 -14.67 4.62 -12.83
C GLN A 199 -14.38 3.13 -13.01
N GLN A 200 -13.15 2.68 -12.74
CA GLN A 200 -12.79 1.26 -12.80
C GLN A 200 -13.66 0.40 -11.87
N ILE A 201 -13.91 0.86 -10.65
CA ILE A 201 -14.84 0.20 -9.72
C ILE A 201 -16.28 0.20 -10.27
N ALA A 202 -16.72 1.32 -10.86
CA ALA A 202 -18.06 1.46 -11.43
C ALA A 202 -18.31 0.51 -12.62
N THR A 203 -17.26 0.00 -13.28
CA THR A 203 -17.43 -1.03 -14.33
C THR A 203 -17.96 -2.37 -13.81
N ARG A 204 -17.77 -2.65 -12.51
CA ARG A 204 -18.16 -3.92 -11.88
C ARG A 204 -19.15 -3.80 -10.73
N ILE A 205 -19.28 -2.62 -10.13
CA ILE A 205 -20.19 -2.35 -9.01
C ILE A 205 -21.02 -1.11 -9.34
N ALA A 206 -22.35 -1.25 -9.36
CA ALA A 206 -23.28 -0.18 -9.78
C ALA A 206 -23.14 1.12 -8.96
N ASP A 207 -22.92 1.00 -7.65
CA ASP A 207 -22.62 2.13 -6.77
C ASP A 207 -21.20 1.97 -6.21
N SER A 208 -20.24 2.68 -6.82
CA SER A 208 -18.85 2.67 -6.40
C SER A 208 -18.59 3.49 -5.12
N GLY A 209 -19.56 4.32 -4.69
CA GLY A 209 -19.42 5.21 -3.54
C GLY A 209 -19.06 4.49 -2.23
N PRO A 210 -19.83 3.47 -1.80
CA PRO A 210 -19.53 2.70 -0.60
C PRO A 210 -18.15 2.03 -0.62
N LEU A 211 -17.71 1.51 -1.77
CA LEU A 211 -16.40 0.89 -1.89
C LEU A 211 -15.29 1.94 -1.82
N MET A 212 -15.43 3.08 -2.49
CA MET A 212 -14.50 4.21 -2.38
C MET A 212 -14.37 4.71 -0.94
N GLN A 213 -15.48 4.85 -0.23
CA GLN A 213 -15.48 5.22 1.19
C GLN A 213 -14.74 4.16 2.03
N LYS A 214 -15.02 2.88 1.81
CA LYS A 214 -14.35 1.78 2.52
C LYS A 214 -12.84 1.77 2.27
N LEU A 215 -12.39 2.05 1.04
CA LEU A 215 -10.97 2.20 0.72
C LEU A 215 -10.35 3.35 1.53
N CYS A 216 -11.00 4.52 1.57
CA CYS A 216 -10.52 5.66 2.36
C CYS A 216 -10.40 5.32 3.85
N GLU A 217 -11.39 4.63 4.42
CA GLU A 217 -11.39 4.19 5.82
C GLU A 217 -10.24 3.21 6.12
N ILE A 218 -9.98 2.27 5.22
CA ILE A 218 -8.85 1.34 5.37
C ILE A 218 -7.51 2.11 5.29
N ILE A 219 -7.36 3.03 4.34
CA ILE A 219 -6.15 3.84 4.20
C ILE A 219 -5.89 4.67 5.46
N GLN A 220 -6.92 5.28 6.07
CA GLN A 220 -6.74 6.02 7.33
C GLN A 220 -6.25 5.12 8.47
N ARG A 221 -6.75 3.88 8.57
CA ARG A 221 -6.24 2.93 9.57
C ARG A 221 -4.81 2.51 9.29
N LEU A 222 -4.47 2.25 8.02
CA LEU A 222 -3.10 1.93 7.61
C LEU A 222 -2.12 3.06 7.94
N ARG A 223 -2.50 4.33 7.78
CA ARG A 223 -1.72 5.50 8.23
C ARG A 223 -1.42 5.44 9.74
N GLY A 224 -2.42 5.07 10.55
CA GLY A 224 -2.24 4.86 11.99
C GLY A 224 -1.29 3.70 12.30
N HIS A 225 -1.41 2.59 11.57
CA HIS A 225 -0.50 1.45 11.71
C HIS A 225 0.93 1.75 11.24
N ALA A 226 1.10 2.61 10.24
CA ALA A 226 2.43 3.06 9.80
C ALA A 226 3.15 3.84 10.91
N GLN A 227 2.43 4.72 11.63
CA GLN A 227 2.98 5.43 12.78
C GLN A 227 3.32 4.47 13.93
N GLU A 228 2.44 3.51 14.20
CA GLU A 228 2.68 2.49 15.23
C GLU A 228 3.89 1.61 14.89
N HIS A 229 4.07 1.27 13.61
CA HIS A 229 5.24 0.56 13.12
C HIS A 229 6.54 1.33 13.42
N ILE A 230 6.60 2.62 13.10
CA ILE A 230 7.76 3.49 13.40
C ILE A 230 8.01 3.53 14.91
N ARG A 231 6.96 3.67 15.71
CA ARG A 231 7.05 3.70 17.19
C ARG A 231 7.61 2.39 17.75
N LEU A 232 7.10 1.25 17.27
CA LEU A 232 7.56 -0.08 17.67
C LEU A 232 9.01 -0.33 17.23
N LEU A 233 9.41 0.12 16.04
CA LEU A 233 10.79 0.05 15.60
C LEU A 233 11.72 0.87 16.50
N GLY A 234 11.31 2.04 16.97
CA GLY A 234 12.05 2.82 17.97
C GLY A 234 12.22 2.08 19.30
N GLN A 235 11.16 1.39 19.77
CA GLN A 235 11.23 0.54 20.96
C GLN A 235 12.16 -0.66 20.74
N LEU A 236 12.17 -1.24 19.55
CA LEU A 236 13.09 -2.31 19.17
C LEU A 236 14.53 -1.82 19.27
N PHE A 237 14.86 -0.63 18.74
CA PHE A 237 16.20 -0.05 18.84
C PHE A 237 16.64 0.23 20.28
N THR A 238 15.70 0.58 21.14
CA THR A 238 15.99 0.74 22.58
C THR A 238 16.26 -0.61 23.26
N THR A 239 15.50 -1.63 22.90
CA THR A 239 15.59 -2.98 23.50
C THR A 239 16.79 -3.77 22.97
N TYR A 240 17.11 -3.59 21.69
CA TYR A 240 18.18 -4.24 20.95
C TYR A 240 19.02 -3.17 20.24
N PRO A 241 19.93 -2.48 20.94
CA PRO A 241 20.77 -1.44 20.33
C PRO A 241 21.53 -1.91 19.08
N GLN A 242 21.91 -3.20 19.03
CA GLN A 242 22.54 -3.83 17.87
C GLN A 242 21.67 -3.80 16.60
N ALA A 243 20.36 -3.59 16.71
CA ALA A 243 19.47 -3.45 15.56
C ALA A 243 19.77 -2.19 14.73
N THR A 244 20.47 -1.20 15.32
CA THR A 244 20.93 0.01 14.63
C THR A 244 22.20 -0.22 13.82
N GLU A 245 22.94 -1.31 14.09
CA GLU A 245 24.19 -1.62 13.43
C GLU A 245 24.00 -1.92 11.93
N LYS A 246 25.09 -1.77 11.16
CA LYS A 246 25.09 -2.05 9.73
C LYS A 246 24.83 -3.54 9.49
N GLY A 247 23.86 -3.85 8.63
CA GLY A 247 23.49 -5.23 8.30
C GLY A 247 22.57 -5.92 9.31
N ALA A 248 22.25 -5.30 10.44
CA ALA A 248 21.32 -5.88 11.42
C ALA A 248 19.88 -5.89 10.89
N LEU A 249 19.45 -4.79 10.28
CA LEU A 249 18.24 -4.66 9.47
C LEU A 249 18.62 -4.08 8.09
N PRO A 250 17.81 -4.32 7.04
CA PRO A 250 18.07 -3.74 5.73
C PRO A 250 18.17 -2.21 5.78
N ASP A 251 19.15 -1.64 5.09
CA ASP A 251 19.43 -0.20 5.17
C ASP A 251 18.27 0.64 4.63
N LEU A 252 17.64 0.21 3.52
CA LEU A 252 16.45 0.87 2.97
C LEU A 252 15.27 0.89 3.96
N TYR A 253 15.05 -0.21 4.68
CA TYR A 253 14.02 -0.27 5.72
C TYR A 253 14.31 0.72 6.85
N LYS A 254 15.56 0.78 7.32
CA LYS A 254 15.97 1.75 8.34
C LYS A 254 15.82 3.18 7.82
N GLU A 255 16.20 3.47 6.59
CA GLU A 255 16.10 4.81 6.01
C GLU A 255 14.65 5.34 5.97
N LEU A 256 13.70 4.46 5.67
CA LEU A 256 12.29 4.81 5.51
C LEU A 256 11.54 4.90 6.85
N PHE A 257 11.88 4.04 7.82
CA PHE A 257 11.07 3.88 9.03
C PHE A 257 11.78 4.22 10.34
N SER A 258 13.09 4.45 10.35
CA SER A 258 13.76 4.84 11.59
C SER A 258 13.11 6.12 12.12
N PRO A 259 12.75 6.17 13.41
CA PRO A 259 12.28 7.39 14.03
C PRO A 259 13.31 8.51 13.82
N PRO A 260 12.87 9.76 13.64
CA PRO A 260 13.79 10.88 13.62
C PRO A 260 14.60 10.90 14.93
N SER A 261 15.90 11.18 14.82
CA SER A 261 16.78 11.36 15.98
C SER A 261 16.16 12.45 16.87
N SER A 262 15.80 12.08 18.10
CA SER A 262 15.42 13.04 19.15
C SER A 262 16.60 13.89 19.57
#